data_AF-A0A538UA49-F1
#
_entry.id   AF-A0A538UA49-F1
#
_cell.length_a   1.000
_cell.length_b   1.000
_cell.length_c   1.000
_cell.angle_alpha   90.00
_cell.angle_beta   90.00
_cell.angle_gamma   90.00
#
_symmetry.space_group_name_H-M   'P 1'
#
loop_
_entity.id
_entity.type
_entity.pdbx_description
1 polymer ?
#
loop_
_entity_poly.entity_id
_entity_poly.type
_entity_poly.pdbx_seq_one_letter_code
_entity_poly.pdbx_strand_id
1 'polypeptide(L)' 'MTTTPSQIQVADTWPGLPLEGWQDTYATLHRWMQIVGKTRLALAPMQNHWWQAAQYVTARGLGTSPMPYGERTLEV' A
#
# COMPACT_ATOMS: atom_id res chain seq x y z
N MET A 1 -3.97 -51.32 -2.47
CA MET A 1 -3.59 -50.11 -3.22
C MET A 1 -3.71 -48.93 -2.29
N THR A 2 -2.62 -48.53 -1.64
CA THR A 2 -2.56 -47.39 -0.72
C THR A 2 -1.83 -46.25 -1.42
N THR A 3 -2.57 -45.23 -1.83
CA THR A 3 -1.98 -43.99 -2.37
C THR A 3 -1.51 -43.14 -1.20
N THR A 4 -0.20 -43.06 -1.01
CA THR A 4 0.43 -42.07 -0.12
C THR A 4 0.07 -40.68 -0.63
N PRO A 5 -0.53 -39.79 0.18
CA PRO A 5 -0.76 -38.42 -0.23
C PRO A 5 0.59 -37.74 -0.51
N SER A 6 0.75 -37.22 -1.71
CA SER A 6 1.89 -36.37 -2.07
C SER A 6 1.86 -35.13 -1.17
N GLN A 7 2.88 -35.00 -0.34
CA GLN A 7 3.08 -33.84 0.51
C GLN A 7 3.44 -32.67 -0.41
N ILE A 8 2.58 -31.65 -0.49
CA ILE A 8 2.89 -30.43 -1.23
C ILE A 8 4.07 -29.78 -0.54
N GLN A 9 5.25 -29.94 -1.13
CA GLN A 9 6.45 -29.24 -0.72
C GLN A 9 6.22 -27.79 -1.13
N VAL A 10 5.78 -26.96 -0.18
CA VAL A 10 5.71 -25.51 -0.37
C VAL A 10 7.15 -25.04 -0.45
N ALA A 11 7.72 -25.09 -1.66
CA ALA A 11 8.93 -24.37 -1.95
C ALA A 11 8.64 -22.91 -1.58
N ASP A 12 9.51 -22.30 -0.77
CA ASP A 12 9.46 -20.89 -0.41
C ASP A 12 9.57 -20.06 -1.70
N THR A 13 8.42 -19.86 -2.35
CA THR A 13 8.28 -19.23 -3.67
C THR A 13 8.58 -17.73 -3.56
N TRP A 14 8.51 -17.20 -2.33
CA TRP A 14 8.73 -15.81 -2.02
C TRP A 14 10.07 -15.64 -1.33
N PRO A 15 10.88 -14.65 -1.74
CA PRO A 15 12.09 -14.30 -1.01
C PRO A 15 11.71 -13.82 0.39
N GLY A 16 12.52 -14.17 1.39
CA GLY A 16 12.41 -13.56 2.71
C GLY A 16 12.63 -12.04 2.63
N LEU A 17 11.90 -11.28 3.45
CA LEU A 17 12.01 -9.82 3.54
C LEU A 17 12.37 -9.38 4.98
N PRO A 18 13.57 -9.74 5.49
CA PRO A 18 13.98 -9.42 6.85
C PRO A 18 14.12 -7.90 7.03
N LEU A 19 13.52 -7.33 8.08
CA LEU A 19 13.47 -5.87 8.30
C LEU A 19 14.86 -5.21 8.35
N GLU A 20 15.85 -5.87 8.95
CA GLU A 20 17.21 -5.36 9.11
C GLU A 20 17.82 -4.86 7.79
N GLY A 21 17.59 -5.57 6.68
CA GLY A 21 18.18 -5.23 5.39
C GLY A 21 17.56 -4.02 4.69
N TRP A 22 16.43 -3.49 5.17
CA TRP A 22 15.70 -2.40 4.49
C TRP A 22 15.00 -1.43 5.43
N GLN A 23 15.39 -1.39 6.72
CA GLN A 23 14.71 -0.59 7.73
C GLN A 23 14.64 0.91 7.37
N ASP A 24 15.71 1.49 6.83
CA ASP A 24 15.75 2.90 6.44
C ASP A 24 14.85 3.17 5.22
N THR A 25 14.81 2.24 4.27
CA THR A 25 13.90 2.28 3.12
C THR A 25 12.45 2.19 3.58
N TYR A 26 12.14 1.26 4.47
CA TYR A 26 10.82 1.12 5.10
C TYR A 26 10.41 2.42 5.80
N ALA A 27 11.30 2.97 6.63
CA ALA A 27 11.00 4.18 7.40
C ALA A 27 10.71 5.35 6.47
N THR A 28 11.51 5.51 5.42
CA THR A 28 11.34 6.56 4.42
C THR A 28 10.02 6.40 3.67
N LEU A 29 9.76 5.20 3.13
CA LEU A 29 8.52 4.85 2.43
C LEU A 29 7.30 5.11 3.32
N HIS A 30 7.35 4.66 4.58
CA HIS A 30 6.28 4.85 5.55
C HIS A 30 6.00 6.34 5.79
N ARG A 31 7.03 7.18 5.93
CA ARG A 31 6.84 8.62 6.12
C ARG A 31 6.21 9.28 4.88
N TRP A 32 6.64 8.90 3.68
CA TRP A 32 6.01 9.39 2.44
C TRP A 32 4.53 8.99 2.35
N MET A 33 4.21 7.73 2.64
CA MET A 33 2.83 7.25 2.68
C MET A 33 1.98 8.04 3.70
N GLN A 34 2.55 8.39 4.85
CA GLN A 34 1.86 9.20 5.86
C GLN A 34 1.60 10.64 5.36
N ILE A 35 2.54 11.25 4.65
CA ILE A 35 2.37 12.60 4.07
C ILE A 35 1.23 12.59 3.04
N VAL A 36 1.26 11.64 2.11
CA VAL A 36 0.22 11.50 1.07
C VAL A 36 -1.13 11.19 1.70
N GLY A 37 -1.19 10.24 2.65
CA GLY A 37 -2.41 9.86 3.35
C GLY A 37 -3.04 11.03 4.13
N LYS A 38 -2.23 11.84 4.82
CA LYS A 38 -2.71 13.04 5.53
C LYS A 38 -3.17 14.14 4.58
N THR A 39 -2.51 14.30 3.43
CA THR A 39 -2.95 15.24 2.39
C THR A 39 -4.32 14.85 1.87
N ARG A 40 -4.52 13.56 1.56
CA ARG A 40 -5.81 13.02 1.14
C ARG A 40 -6.87 13.12 2.22
N LEU A 41 -6.49 12.92 3.47
CA LEU A 41 -7.38 13.09 4.60
C LEU A 41 -7.93 14.51 4.73
N ALA A 42 -7.11 15.51 4.42
CA ALA A 42 -7.49 16.92 4.50
C ALA A 42 -8.33 17.39 3.29
N LEU A 43 -8.10 16.82 2.11
CA LEU A 43 -8.66 17.33 0.86
C LEU A 43 -9.86 16.52 0.34
N ALA A 44 -9.84 15.20 0.45
CA ALA A 44 -10.92 14.37 -0.10
C ALA A 44 -12.20 14.49 0.74
N PRO A 45 -13.40 14.37 0.13
CA PRO A 45 -14.64 14.31 0.89
C PRO A 45 -14.60 13.21 1.94
N MET A 46 -15.02 13.54 3.16
CA MET A 46 -15.07 12.58 4.26
C MET A 46 -15.96 11.39 3.89
N GLN A 47 -15.41 10.19 4.07
CA GLN A 47 -16.13 8.94 3.97
C GLN A 47 -16.13 8.22 5.31
N ASN A 48 -17.03 7.25 5.46
CA ASN A 48 -17.17 6.46 6.68
C ASN A 48 -15.81 5.96 7.16
N HIS A 49 -15.57 6.10 8.47
CA HIS A 49 -14.33 5.64 9.10
C HIS A 49 -13.05 6.07 8.37
N TRP A 50 -13.00 7.29 7.84
CA TRP A 50 -11.82 7.85 7.17
C TRP A 50 -11.38 7.05 5.92
N TRP A 51 -12.29 6.30 5.30
CA TRP A 51 -11.99 5.46 4.12
C TRP A 51 -11.46 6.24 2.92
N GLN A 52 -11.68 7.56 2.88
CA GLN A 52 -11.09 8.39 1.85
C GLN A 52 -9.56 8.45 1.92
N ALA A 53 -8.90 8.13 3.04
CA ALA A 53 -7.44 8.29 3.17
C ALA A 53 -6.58 7.20 2.50
N ALA A 54 -7.19 6.12 1.98
CA ALA A 54 -6.47 5.00 1.39
C ALA A 54 -5.68 5.37 0.13
N GLN A 55 -4.54 4.70 -0.08
CA GLN A 55 -3.75 4.73 -1.31
C GLN A 55 -4.10 3.53 -2.20
N TYR A 56 -4.12 3.74 -3.52
CA TYR A 56 -4.45 2.72 -4.51
C TYR A 56 -3.18 2.19 -5.19
N VAL A 57 -3.11 0.88 -5.38
CA VAL A 57 -2.04 0.24 -6.15
C VAL A 57 -2.34 0.38 -7.64
N THR A 58 -1.35 0.82 -8.39
CA THR A 58 -1.37 0.95 -9.85
C THR A 58 -0.14 0.28 -10.45
N ALA A 59 -0.10 0.14 -11.77
CA ALA A 59 1.10 -0.31 -12.48
C ALA A 59 2.33 0.62 -12.28
N ARG A 60 2.12 1.86 -11.79
CA ARG A 60 3.18 2.85 -11.55
C ARG A 60 3.54 3.00 -10.06
N GLY A 61 2.96 2.20 -9.18
CA GLY A 61 3.15 2.30 -7.73
C GLY A 61 1.87 2.69 -7.00
N LEU A 62 2.03 3.32 -5.84
CA LEU A 62 0.93 3.75 -4.99
C LEU A 62 0.57 5.20 -5.27
N GLY A 63 -0.73 5.44 -5.45
CA GLY A 63 -1.25 6.78 -5.67
C GLY A 63 -2.59 7.00 -5.00
N THR A 64 -3.22 8.10 -5.36
CA THR A 64 -4.52 8.55 -4.86
C THR A 64 -5.52 8.65 -6.01
N SER A 65 -6.81 8.73 -5.70
CA SER A 65 -7.77 9.27 -6.68
C SER A 65 -7.69 10.80 -6.68
N PRO A 66 -8.27 11.50 -7.67
CA PRO A 66 -8.34 12.96 -7.66
C PRO A 66 -8.93 13.49 -6.34
N MET A 67 -8.26 14.49 -5.78
CA MET A 67 -8.64 15.20 -4.57
C MET A 67 -8.97 16.65 -4.94
N PRO A 68 -10.06 17.26 -4.41
CA PRO A 68 -10.41 18.64 -4.73
C PRO A 68 -9.45 19.64 -4.07
N TYR A 69 -9.15 20.72 -4.79
CA TYR A 69 -8.38 21.87 -4.31
C TYR A 69 -8.84 23.14 -5.04
N GLY A 70 -9.76 23.88 -4.42
CA GLY A 70 -10.45 24.99 -5.07
C GLY A 70 -11.22 24.52 -6.30
N GLU A 71 -11.01 25.16 -7.45
CA GLU A 71 -11.61 24.78 -8.73
C GLU A 71 -10.82 23.69 -9.47
N ARG A 72 -9.78 23.14 -8.86
CA ARG A 72 -8.89 22.13 -9.46
C ARG A 72 -8.94 20.82 -8.69
N THR A 73 -8.33 19.79 -9.28
CA THR A 73 -8.04 18.55 -8.59
C THR A 73 -6.53 18.28 -8.60
N LEU A 74 -6.09 17.51 -7.62
CA LEU A 74 -4.72 17.01 -7.51
C LEU A 74 -4.72 15.52 -7.20
N GLU A 75 -3.74 14.81 -7.73
CA GLU A 75 -3.46 13.41 -7.44
C GLU A 75 -1.95 13.24 -7.28
N VAL A 76 -1.59 12.29 -6.42
CA VAL A 76 -0.24 11.76 -6.24
C VAL A 76 -0.23 10.34 -6.76
#